data_AF-A0A2W4QPS8-F1
#
_entry.id   AF-A0A2W4QPS8-F1
#
_cell.length_a   1.000
_cell.length_b   1.000
_cell.length_c   1.000
_cell.angle_alpha   90.00
_cell.angle_beta   90.00
_cell.angle_gamma   90.00
#
_symmetry.space_group_name_H-M   'P 1'
#
loop_
_entity.id
_entity.type
_entity.pdbx_description
1 polymer ?
#
loop_
_entity_poly.entity_id
_entity_poly.type
_entity_poly.pdbx_seq_one_letter_code
_entity_poly.pdbx_strand_id
1 'polypeptide(L)'
;MSCEMANQFTARRTDCDETRGRQHLSSLRTDQRGTLSGAGQRRPLGGRLRRVRLRSPVDRDPHRRAEPLRPARLVPARLPAPGGTGGPAADRPVADVAGGGICAGACAQSGKVTPVELEIKLRVLPTVPGGPGAFFAHLAAQEALAGFPLGPVRRTFVCDTYFDTDDGALARAGAGLRVRRLDGRTLVTLKVTRAQEGALTEREEYEAPLDLESLREVGERIRPLIGTGSVPFAAFAAGRPAGPLEPVLDVHTERVWRPIEGVGVLALDRVLYPGLDPDPYYDIEVEAAPDLADPSLLRRVEEALVAAAAGHLQPEGRSKLERGLALLQRR
;
A
#
# COMPACT_ATOMS: atom_id res chain seq x y z
N MET A 1 -13.37 46.35 -9.81
CA MET A 1 -13.94 45.65 -10.99
C MET A 1 -12.90 44.64 -11.44
N SER A 2 -12.82 43.45 -10.81
CA SER A 2 -13.62 42.23 -11.11
C SER A 2 -13.15 41.59 -12.44
N CYS A 3 -13.00 40.29 -12.63
CA CYS A 3 -13.14 39.09 -11.81
C CYS A 3 -12.48 37.93 -12.61
N GLU A 4 -12.14 36.87 -11.88
CA GLU A 4 -11.89 35.47 -12.25
C GLU A 4 -12.25 34.98 -13.66
N MET A 5 -11.40 34.08 -14.20
CA MET A 5 -11.87 32.79 -14.73
C MET A 5 -10.86 31.69 -14.40
N ALA A 6 -11.13 30.99 -13.29
CA ALA A 6 -10.73 29.60 -13.10
C ALA A 6 -11.57 28.73 -14.05
N ASN A 7 -10.96 27.77 -14.74
CA ASN A 7 -11.71 26.79 -15.50
C ASN A 7 -11.36 25.37 -15.06
N GLN A 8 -12.43 24.63 -14.81
CA GLN A 8 -12.53 23.42 -14.02
C GLN A 8 -12.10 22.20 -14.83
N PHE A 9 -11.25 21.35 -14.25
CA PHE A 9 -11.10 19.95 -14.66
C PHE A 9 -11.28 19.06 -13.42
N THR A 10 -12.52 18.96 -12.95
CA THR A 10 -12.92 17.93 -11.99
C THR A 10 -13.25 16.65 -12.76
N ALA A 11 -12.28 15.76 -12.90
CA ALA A 11 -12.59 14.35 -13.12
C ALA A 11 -13.35 13.86 -11.89
N ARG A 12 -14.59 13.42 -12.09
CA ARG A 12 -15.42 12.81 -11.04
C ARG A 12 -14.72 11.55 -10.54
N ARG A 13 -14.01 11.65 -9.42
CA ARG A 13 -13.51 10.51 -8.65
C ARG A 13 -14.71 9.78 -8.08
N THR A 14 -14.80 8.50 -8.35
CA THR A 14 -15.82 7.63 -7.74
C THR A 14 -15.49 7.46 -6.27
N ASP A 15 -16.38 7.96 -5.41
CA ASP A 15 -16.42 7.55 -4.01
C ASP A 15 -16.40 6.02 -3.95
N CYS A 16 -15.46 5.50 -3.18
CA CYS A 16 -15.41 4.09 -2.82
C CYS A 16 -16.50 3.85 -1.77
N ASP A 17 -17.75 3.85 -2.24
CA ASP A 17 -18.90 3.50 -1.42
C ASP A 17 -18.89 1.97 -1.22
N GLU A 18 -18.74 1.54 0.04
CA GLU A 18 -18.71 0.15 0.50
C GLU A 18 -19.92 -0.67 -0.01
N THR A 19 -20.99 0.01 -0.45
CA THR A 19 -22.20 -0.63 -1.00
C THR A 19 -22.00 -1.36 -2.33
N ARG A 20 -21.00 -1.00 -3.16
CA ARG A 20 -20.76 -1.71 -4.44
C ARG A 20 -20.18 -3.12 -4.27
N GLY A 21 -19.56 -3.42 -3.11
CA GLY A 21 -19.04 -4.76 -2.82
C GLY A 21 -20.12 -5.83 -2.57
N ARG A 22 -21.38 -5.43 -2.31
CA ARG A 22 -22.48 -6.38 -2.04
C ARG A 22 -23.31 -6.77 -3.26
N GLN A 23 -23.28 -5.99 -4.34
CA GLN A 23 -24.20 -6.18 -5.48
C GLN A 23 -23.71 -7.16 -6.56
N HIS A 24 -22.45 -7.62 -6.51
CA HIS A 24 -21.93 -8.61 -7.46
C HIS A 24 -22.03 -10.08 -7.00
N LEU A 25 -22.71 -10.36 -5.88
CA LEU A 25 -22.85 -11.71 -5.30
C LEU A 25 -24.15 -12.43 -5.68
N SER A 26 -24.77 -12.08 -6.79
CA SER A 26 -26.01 -12.73 -7.24
C SER A 26 -26.05 -12.85 -8.76
N SER A 27 -25.47 -13.94 -9.29
CA SER A 27 -25.98 -14.78 -10.39
C SER A 27 -24.86 -15.42 -11.19
N LEU A 28 -24.42 -16.61 -10.77
CA LEU A 28 -23.83 -17.60 -11.68
C LEU A 28 -24.75 -18.82 -11.67
N ARG A 29 -25.77 -18.78 -12.53
CA ARG A 29 -26.45 -19.97 -13.04
C ARG A 29 -26.09 -20.13 -14.52
N THR A 30 -25.89 -21.38 -14.87
CA THR A 30 -25.36 -21.96 -16.10
C THR A 30 -26.22 -21.75 -17.35
N ASP A 31 -25.52 -21.63 -18.48
CA ASP A 31 -25.81 -22.03 -19.86
C ASP A 31 -27.19 -21.79 -20.51
N GLN A 32 -27.20 -21.15 -21.69
CA GLN A 32 -27.32 -21.90 -22.96
C GLN A 32 -27.12 -21.02 -24.21
N ARG A 33 -26.70 -21.71 -25.28
CA ARG A 33 -26.31 -21.25 -26.61
C ARG A 33 -27.43 -20.55 -27.39
N GLY A 34 -27.02 -19.60 -28.23
CA GLY A 34 -27.85 -19.09 -29.33
C GLY A 34 -27.01 -18.24 -30.29
N THR A 35 -26.54 -18.84 -31.37
CA THR A 35 -25.97 -18.18 -32.55
C THR A 35 -27.00 -17.26 -33.20
N LEU A 36 -26.63 -16.07 -33.68
CA LEU A 36 -27.18 -15.48 -34.91
C LEU A 36 -26.31 -14.32 -35.42
N SER A 37 -26.20 -14.30 -36.75
CA SER A 37 -25.47 -13.40 -37.64
C SER A 37 -26.06 -11.98 -37.65
N GLY A 38 -25.23 -10.97 -37.95
CA GLY A 38 -25.71 -9.62 -38.23
C GLY A 38 -24.60 -8.61 -38.55
N ALA A 39 -24.27 -8.48 -39.83
CA ALA A 39 -23.38 -7.47 -40.37
C ALA A 39 -23.91 -6.04 -40.15
N GLY A 40 -23.01 -5.09 -39.84
CA GLY A 40 -23.35 -3.67 -39.72
C GLY A 40 -22.12 -2.78 -39.80
N GLN A 41 -21.73 -2.42 -41.03
CA GLN A 41 -20.70 -1.43 -41.34
C GLN A 41 -21.08 -0.05 -40.77
N ARG A 42 -20.14 0.63 -40.10
CA ARG A 42 -20.19 2.09 -39.90
C ARG A 42 -18.84 2.73 -40.23
N ARG A 43 -18.92 3.79 -41.04
CA ARG A 43 -17.84 4.60 -41.62
C ARG A 43 -17.11 5.43 -40.53
N PRO A 44 -15.81 5.73 -40.69
CA PRO A 44 -15.12 6.66 -39.79
C PRO A 44 -15.30 8.12 -40.24
N LEU A 45 -15.62 8.99 -39.29
CA LEU A 45 -15.52 10.44 -39.45
C LEU A 45 -14.09 10.86 -39.06
N GLY A 46 -13.38 11.47 -40.01
CA GLY A 46 -12.03 11.97 -39.84
C GLY A 46 -11.99 13.23 -38.95
N GLY A 47 -11.17 13.17 -37.91
CA GLY A 47 -10.74 14.33 -37.12
C GLY A 47 -9.23 14.49 -37.23
N ARG A 48 -8.78 15.57 -37.88
CA ARG A 48 -7.37 15.96 -37.96
C ARG A 48 -6.88 16.43 -36.59
N LEU A 49 -5.93 15.72 -35.98
CA LEU A 49 -5.19 16.20 -34.81
C LEU A 49 -3.85 16.82 -35.24
N ARG A 50 -3.60 18.05 -34.78
CA ARG A 50 -2.40 18.83 -35.04
C ARG A 50 -1.19 18.21 -34.30
N ARG A 51 -0.09 17.99 -35.02
CA ARG A 51 1.24 17.66 -34.45
C ARG A 51 1.74 18.82 -33.60
N VAL A 52 1.97 18.57 -32.31
CA VAL A 52 2.83 19.40 -31.46
C VAL A 52 4.21 18.75 -31.44
N ARG A 53 5.25 19.49 -31.86
CA ARG A 53 6.65 19.07 -31.76
C ARG A 53 7.08 19.20 -30.29
N LEU A 54 7.37 18.08 -29.63
CA LEU A 54 8.14 18.07 -28.39
C LEU A 54 9.62 18.31 -28.74
N ARG A 55 10.24 19.28 -28.06
CA ARG A 55 11.68 19.54 -28.14
C ARG A 55 12.43 18.45 -27.37
N SER A 56 13.52 17.96 -27.95
CA SER A 56 14.43 16.98 -27.35
C SER A 56 15.05 17.52 -26.04
N PRO A 57 15.19 16.69 -24.99
CA PRO A 57 16.01 17.03 -23.83
C PRO A 57 17.50 16.96 -24.19
N VAL A 58 18.23 17.94 -23.67
CA VAL A 58 19.67 18.13 -23.74
C VAL A 58 20.41 16.96 -23.09
N ASP A 59 21.46 16.48 -23.75
CA ASP A 59 22.43 15.50 -23.26
C ASP A 59 22.88 15.82 -21.83
N ARG A 60 22.65 14.87 -20.90
CA ARG A 60 23.36 14.80 -19.63
C ARG A 60 24.01 13.42 -19.51
N ASP A 61 25.31 13.48 -19.28
CA ASP A 61 26.31 12.41 -19.17
C ASP A 61 25.81 11.13 -18.45
N PRO A 62 25.82 9.96 -19.12
CA PRO A 62 25.35 8.69 -18.58
C PRO A 62 26.30 8.02 -17.57
N HIS A 63 27.41 8.65 -17.18
CA HIS A 63 28.43 8.00 -16.33
C HIS A 63 28.52 8.48 -14.87
N ARG A 64 27.62 9.36 -14.39
CA ARG A 64 27.59 9.72 -12.97
C ARG A 64 26.81 8.69 -12.15
N ARG A 65 27.49 7.62 -11.74
CA ARG A 65 26.98 6.62 -10.78
C ARG A 65 26.62 7.33 -9.48
N ALA A 66 25.35 7.25 -9.08
CA ALA A 66 24.94 7.58 -7.71
C ALA A 66 25.50 6.50 -6.77
N GLU A 67 26.27 6.91 -5.77
CA GLU A 67 26.69 5.99 -4.70
C GLU A 67 25.45 5.50 -3.93
N PRO A 68 25.37 4.19 -3.60
CA PRO A 68 24.33 3.70 -2.71
C PRO A 68 24.48 4.33 -1.32
N LEU A 69 23.37 4.80 -0.76
CA LEU A 69 23.30 5.31 0.60
C LEU A 69 23.83 4.25 1.57
N ARG A 70 24.95 4.55 2.24
CA ARG A 70 25.36 3.79 3.43
C ARG A 70 24.30 4.01 4.51
N PRO A 71 23.88 2.96 5.25
CA PRO A 71 22.93 3.12 6.34
C PRO A 71 23.53 4.05 7.40
N ALA A 72 22.85 5.16 7.68
CA ALA A 72 23.15 5.97 8.84
C ALA A 72 22.92 5.09 10.08
N ARG A 73 23.99 4.81 10.83
CA ARG A 73 23.86 4.20 12.16
C ARG A 73 23.01 5.12 13.02
N LEU A 74 21.81 4.69 13.37
CA LEU A 74 21.03 5.28 14.45
C LEU A 74 21.86 5.18 15.73
N VAL A 75 22.37 6.32 16.20
CA VAL A 75 23.00 6.44 17.51
C VAL A 75 21.87 6.42 18.55
N PRO A 76 21.84 5.48 19.51
CA PRO A 76 20.82 5.50 20.54
C PRO A 76 21.01 6.72 21.44
N ALA A 77 19.91 7.42 21.70
CA ALA A 77 19.86 8.52 22.66
C ALA A 77 20.24 8.00 24.05
N ARG A 78 21.23 8.64 24.69
CA ARG A 78 21.57 8.40 26.10
C ARG A 78 20.42 8.87 26.98
N LEU A 79 19.80 7.93 27.71
CA LEU A 79 18.95 8.24 28.86
C LEU A 79 19.81 8.82 30.00
N PRO A 80 19.34 9.85 30.72
CA PRO A 80 19.99 10.28 31.95
C PRO A 80 19.66 9.30 33.09
N ALA A 81 20.68 8.99 33.91
CA ALA A 81 20.54 8.16 35.10
C ALA A 81 19.82 8.91 36.25
N PRO A 82 19.12 8.20 37.15
CA PRO A 82 18.52 8.80 38.33
C PRO A 82 19.56 8.87 39.46
N GLY A 83 19.80 10.08 39.99
CA GLY A 83 20.63 10.31 41.17
C GLY A 83 19.88 11.15 42.17
N GLY A 84 19.38 10.52 43.23
CA GLY A 84 18.79 11.19 44.39
C GLY A 84 19.81 11.51 45.49
N THR A 85 19.40 12.41 46.38
CA THR A 85 19.78 12.72 47.78
C THR A 85 19.47 14.22 47.96
N GLY A 86 18.85 14.79 48.99
CA GLY A 86 18.34 14.44 50.31
C GLY A 86 17.73 15.76 50.89
N GLY A 87 16.75 15.68 51.80
CA GLY A 87 15.92 16.82 52.29
C GLY A 87 16.62 17.85 53.20
N PRO A 88 15.93 18.61 54.11
CA PRO A 88 14.53 18.45 54.58
C PRO A 88 13.69 19.75 54.83
N ALA A 89 12.42 19.51 55.20
CA ALA A 89 11.52 20.28 56.09
C ALA A 89 10.89 21.63 55.65
N ALA A 90 9.55 21.67 55.57
CA ALA A 90 8.67 22.27 56.60
C ALA A 90 7.18 22.31 56.17
N ASP A 91 6.32 21.93 57.12
CA ASP A 91 4.94 22.32 57.41
C ASP A 91 3.74 22.23 56.44
N ARG A 92 2.68 21.66 57.04
CA ARG A 92 1.26 21.51 56.65
C ARG A 92 0.54 22.89 56.56
N PRO A 93 -0.69 23.04 56.00
CA PRO A 93 -1.81 22.09 56.14
C PRO A 93 -2.79 21.89 54.97
N VAL A 94 -3.67 20.93 55.27
CA VAL A 94 -4.84 20.35 54.61
C VAL A 94 -5.87 21.39 54.15
N ALA A 95 -6.41 21.20 52.94
CA ALA A 95 -7.79 21.54 52.61
C ALA A 95 -8.33 20.61 51.50
N ASP A 96 -9.40 19.89 51.84
CA ASP A 96 -10.35 19.24 50.94
C ASP A 96 -10.95 20.24 49.96
N VAL A 97 -11.04 19.90 48.67
CA VAL A 97 -12.21 20.23 47.82
C VAL A 97 -12.36 19.16 46.73
N ALA A 98 -13.53 18.54 46.71
CA ALA A 98 -14.05 17.67 45.68
C ALA A 98 -14.18 18.37 44.31
N GLY A 99 -13.90 17.65 43.22
CA GLY A 99 -14.16 18.14 41.88
C GLY A 99 -14.02 17.04 40.85
N GLY A 100 -15.14 16.43 40.47
CA GLY A 100 -15.21 15.51 39.35
C GLY A 100 -14.78 16.18 38.04
N GLY A 101 -13.97 15.47 37.27
CA GLY A 101 -13.52 15.90 35.95
C GLY A 101 -13.41 14.67 35.06
N ILE A 102 -14.43 14.44 34.26
CA ILE A 102 -14.43 13.49 33.15
C ILE A 102 -13.40 14.02 32.15
N CYS A 103 -12.24 13.38 32.07
CA CYS A 103 -11.30 13.59 30.98
C CYS A 103 -11.26 12.33 30.13
N ALA A 104 -11.90 12.43 28.97
CA ALA A 104 -11.78 11.49 27.87
C ALA A 104 -10.32 11.44 27.41
N GLY A 105 -9.58 10.44 27.90
CA GLY A 105 -8.27 10.09 27.39
C GLY A 105 -8.42 9.35 26.06
N ALA A 106 -8.45 10.08 24.96
CA ALA A 106 -8.08 9.50 23.67
C ALA A 106 -6.57 9.23 23.75
N CYS A 107 -6.20 8.00 24.12
CA CYS A 107 -4.83 7.54 23.97
C CYS A 107 -4.50 7.57 22.48
N ALA A 108 -3.62 8.50 22.09
CA ALA A 108 -2.93 8.45 20.81
C ALA A 108 -2.23 7.09 20.72
N GLN A 109 -2.72 6.24 19.82
CA GLN A 109 -2.04 4.99 19.51
C GLN A 109 -0.86 5.36 18.63
N SER A 110 0.34 5.35 19.22
CA SER A 110 1.59 5.51 18.47
C SER A 110 1.61 4.54 17.30
N GLY A 111 2.00 5.02 16.11
CA GLY A 111 2.07 4.22 14.90
C GLY A 111 2.86 2.91 15.08
N LYS A 112 2.47 1.87 14.33
CA LYS A 112 3.26 0.64 14.27
C LYS A 112 4.46 0.92 13.37
N VAL A 113 5.62 1.07 13.99
CA VAL A 113 6.91 1.00 13.31
C VAL A 113 7.36 -0.45 13.37
N THR A 114 7.32 -1.18 12.26
CA THR A 114 7.92 -2.52 12.21
C THR A 114 9.38 -2.34 11.80
N PRO A 115 10.37 -2.74 12.63
CA PRO A 115 11.77 -2.41 12.37
C PRO A 115 12.28 -3.02 11.07
N VAL A 116 11.82 -4.24 10.72
CA VAL A 116 11.98 -4.87 9.41
C VAL A 116 10.86 -5.92 9.26
N GLU A 117 10.16 -5.92 8.12
CA GLU A 117 9.20 -6.93 7.70
C GLU A 117 9.82 -7.82 6.61
N LEU A 118 9.58 -9.13 6.73
CA LEU A 118 9.92 -10.12 5.70
C LEU A 118 8.63 -10.61 5.04
N GLU A 119 8.56 -10.48 3.72
CA GLU A 119 7.41 -10.93 2.93
C GLU A 119 7.84 -11.76 1.72
N ILE A 120 7.10 -12.83 1.42
CA ILE A 120 7.12 -13.49 0.12
C ILE A 120 6.00 -12.90 -0.73
N LYS A 121 6.30 -12.54 -1.97
CA LYS A 121 5.31 -12.08 -2.94
C LYS A 121 5.37 -12.84 -4.25
N LEU A 122 4.26 -13.47 -4.58
CA LEU A 122 4.06 -14.25 -5.80
C LEU A 122 2.93 -13.67 -6.62
N ARG A 123 3.07 -13.69 -7.94
CA ARG A 123 1.99 -13.40 -8.89
C ARG A 123 1.38 -14.69 -9.38
N VAL A 124 0.06 -14.77 -9.40
CA VAL A 124 -0.69 -15.84 -10.07
C VAL A 124 -0.82 -15.54 -11.56
N LEU A 125 -0.40 -16.48 -12.40
CA LEU A 125 -0.52 -16.34 -13.83
C LEU A 125 -1.95 -16.63 -14.31
N PRO A 126 -2.46 -15.92 -15.33
CA PRO A 126 -3.76 -16.20 -15.93
C PRO A 126 -3.92 -17.64 -16.46
N THR A 127 -2.79 -18.32 -16.70
CA THR A 127 -2.73 -19.69 -17.22
C THR A 127 -2.99 -20.77 -16.18
N VAL A 128 -3.12 -20.42 -14.89
CA VAL A 128 -3.44 -21.41 -13.84
C VAL A 128 -4.75 -22.13 -14.17
N PRO A 129 -4.83 -23.47 -14.02
CA PRO A 129 -6.05 -24.21 -14.30
C PRO A 129 -7.27 -23.65 -13.56
N GLY A 130 -8.37 -23.42 -14.29
CA GLY A 130 -9.59 -22.80 -13.74
C GLY A 130 -9.51 -21.27 -13.53
N GLY A 131 -8.34 -20.67 -13.77
CA GLY A 131 -8.10 -19.23 -13.66
C GLY A 131 -7.75 -18.77 -12.23
N PRO A 132 -7.16 -17.56 -12.09
CA PRO A 132 -6.64 -17.10 -10.79
C PRO A 132 -7.67 -17.02 -9.66
N GLY A 133 -8.91 -16.65 -9.99
CA GLY A 133 -9.99 -16.59 -9.00
C GLY A 133 -10.37 -17.95 -8.43
N ALA A 134 -10.39 -19.00 -9.27
CA ALA A 134 -10.65 -20.36 -8.80
C ALA A 134 -9.49 -20.88 -7.93
N PHE A 135 -8.25 -20.55 -8.30
CA PHE A 135 -7.08 -20.88 -7.49
C PHE A 135 -7.12 -20.21 -6.11
N PHE A 136 -7.48 -18.93 -6.03
CA PHE A 136 -7.68 -18.23 -4.77
C PHE A 136 -8.78 -18.86 -3.91
N ALA A 137 -9.92 -19.23 -4.52
CA ALA A 137 -11.00 -19.91 -3.80
C ALA A 137 -10.54 -21.26 -3.23
N HIS A 138 -9.74 -22.01 -4.00
CA HIS A 138 -9.14 -23.26 -3.55
C HIS A 138 -8.19 -23.04 -2.36
N LEU A 139 -7.25 -22.10 -2.44
CA LEU A 139 -6.34 -21.77 -1.34
C LEU A 139 -7.08 -21.28 -0.10
N ALA A 140 -8.11 -20.46 -0.27
CA ALA A 140 -8.91 -19.95 0.84
C ALA A 140 -9.68 -21.06 1.58
N ALA A 141 -9.96 -22.19 0.92
CA ALA A 141 -10.66 -23.34 1.50
C ALA A 141 -9.73 -24.34 2.21
N GLN A 142 -8.40 -24.20 2.10
CA GLN A 142 -7.46 -25.11 2.74
C GLN A 142 -7.49 -24.99 4.27
N GLU A 143 -7.24 -26.08 4.98
CA GLU A 143 -7.11 -26.05 6.45
C GLU A 143 -5.66 -25.82 6.90
N ALA A 144 -4.70 -26.15 6.05
CA ALA A 144 -3.28 -26.00 6.32
C ALA A 144 -2.49 -25.64 5.05
N LEU A 145 -1.33 -25.02 5.22
CA LEU A 145 -0.37 -24.71 4.15
C LEU A 145 1.04 -25.12 4.61
N ALA A 146 1.74 -25.91 3.79
CA ALA A 146 3.06 -26.46 4.13
C ALA A 146 3.12 -27.24 5.47
N GLY A 147 1.97 -27.76 5.93
CA GLY A 147 1.82 -28.43 7.23
C GLY A 147 1.50 -27.50 8.40
N PHE A 148 1.40 -26.18 8.18
CA PHE A 148 0.99 -25.21 9.20
C PHE A 148 -0.51 -24.96 9.13
N PRO A 149 -1.25 -25.04 10.26
CA PRO A 149 -2.66 -24.70 10.30
C PRO A 149 -2.94 -23.26 9.84
N LEU A 150 -4.02 -23.10 9.07
CA LEU A 150 -4.49 -21.79 8.64
C LEU A 150 -5.66 -21.33 9.52
N GLY A 151 -5.52 -20.14 10.09
CA GLY A 151 -6.55 -19.50 10.89
C GLY A 151 -7.80 -19.10 10.08
N PRO A 152 -8.76 -18.40 10.73
CA PRO A 152 -10.03 -18.05 10.10
C PRO A 152 -9.85 -17.13 8.89
N VAL A 153 -10.71 -17.31 7.90
CA VAL A 153 -10.77 -16.47 6.70
C VAL A 153 -11.32 -15.10 7.04
N ARG A 154 -10.58 -14.05 6.68
CA ARG A 154 -11.03 -12.67 6.77
C ARG A 154 -11.00 -12.02 5.40
N ARG A 155 -11.93 -11.11 5.15
CA ARG A 155 -12.04 -10.38 3.89
C ARG A 155 -12.10 -8.89 4.17
N THR A 156 -11.35 -8.12 3.40
CA THR A 156 -11.28 -6.66 3.51
C THR A 156 -11.18 -6.06 2.12
N PHE A 157 -11.79 -4.90 1.93
CA PHE A 157 -11.59 -4.07 0.75
C PHE A 157 -10.66 -2.91 1.11
N VAL A 158 -9.64 -2.71 0.30
CA VAL A 158 -8.58 -1.72 0.55
C VAL A 158 -8.48 -0.77 -0.63
N CYS A 159 -8.54 0.53 -0.35
CA CYS A 159 -8.30 1.58 -1.32
C CYS A 159 -7.05 2.36 -0.94
N ASP A 160 -6.02 2.26 -1.78
CA ASP A 160 -4.76 2.97 -1.60
C ASP A 160 -4.67 4.10 -2.63
N THR A 161 -4.39 5.32 -2.16
CA THR A 161 -3.93 6.44 -3.01
C THR A 161 -2.46 6.65 -2.70
N TYR A 162 -1.60 6.37 -3.68
CA TYR A 162 -0.16 6.56 -3.58
C TYR A 162 0.22 7.99 -3.94
N PHE A 163 1.26 8.48 -3.26
CA PHE A 163 1.83 9.79 -3.45
C PHE A 163 3.31 9.69 -3.82
N ASP A 164 3.75 10.61 -4.67
CA ASP A 164 5.16 10.82 -4.99
C ASP A 164 5.39 12.30 -5.31
N THR A 165 6.64 12.71 -5.50
CA THR A 165 6.95 14.02 -6.08
C THR A 165 6.69 14.00 -7.59
N ASP A 166 6.60 15.19 -8.20
CA ASP A 166 6.42 15.35 -9.64
C ASP A 166 7.51 14.65 -10.47
N ASP A 167 8.72 14.61 -9.92
CA ASP A 167 9.85 13.92 -10.50
C ASP A 167 9.98 12.45 -10.07
N GLY A 168 9.16 11.93 -9.14
CA GLY A 168 9.18 10.52 -8.72
C GLY A 168 10.30 10.16 -7.75
N ALA A 169 10.68 11.07 -6.85
CA ALA A 169 11.80 10.91 -5.93
C ALA A 169 11.59 9.78 -4.92
N LEU A 170 10.36 9.53 -4.44
CA LEU A 170 10.07 8.45 -3.50
C LEU A 170 10.22 7.09 -4.19
N ALA A 171 9.59 6.88 -5.35
CA ALA A 171 9.69 5.63 -6.08
C ALA A 171 11.14 5.30 -6.48
N ARG A 172 11.93 6.30 -6.93
CA ARG A 172 13.36 6.10 -7.22
C ARG A 172 14.18 5.70 -5.99
N ALA A 173 13.75 6.12 -4.80
CA ALA A 173 14.36 5.73 -3.54
C ALA A 173 13.84 4.38 -3.01
N GLY A 174 13.01 3.65 -3.76
CA GLY A 174 12.39 2.40 -3.32
C GLY A 174 11.34 2.60 -2.21
N ALA A 175 10.81 3.81 -2.08
CA ALA A 175 9.81 4.18 -1.09
C ALA A 175 8.42 4.28 -1.72
N GLY A 176 7.41 3.78 -1.02
CA GLY A 176 6.00 3.93 -1.36
C GLY A 176 5.25 4.61 -0.23
N LEU A 177 4.76 5.82 -0.47
CA LEU A 177 3.90 6.56 0.44
C LEU A 177 2.45 6.46 -0.03
N ARG A 178 1.52 6.17 0.88
CA ARG A 178 0.10 6.13 0.55
C ARG A 178 -0.80 6.59 1.69
N VAL A 179 -1.97 7.06 1.31
CA VAL A 179 -3.17 7.05 2.16
C VAL A 179 -3.96 5.80 1.85
N ARG A 180 -4.24 5.02 2.88
CA ARG A 180 -4.95 3.75 2.79
C ARG A 180 -6.29 3.86 3.48
N ARG A 181 -7.36 3.39 2.84
CA ARG A 181 -8.72 3.33 3.42
C ARG A 181 -9.21 1.89 3.46
N LEU A 182 -9.60 1.42 4.64
CA LEU A 182 -10.19 0.09 4.86
C LEU A 182 -11.02 0.07 6.14
N ASP A 183 -12.12 -0.68 6.16
CA ASP A 183 -12.97 -0.90 7.34
C ASP A 183 -13.32 0.40 8.09
N GLY A 184 -13.69 1.47 7.37
CA GLY A 184 -13.97 2.79 7.94
C GLY A 184 -12.75 3.55 8.52
N ARG A 185 -11.54 3.00 8.43
CA ARG A 185 -10.29 3.61 8.90
C ARG A 185 -9.52 4.23 7.74
N THR A 186 -8.83 5.32 8.04
CA THR A 186 -7.84 5.93 7.14
C THR A 186 -6.47 5.84 7.79
N LEU A 187 -5.50 5.28 7.09
CA LEU A 187 -4.13 5.08 7.53
C LEU A 187 -3.16 5.85 6.63
N VAL A 188 -2.01 6.22 7.18
CA VAL A 188 -0.84 6.61 6.41
C VAL A 188 0.16 5.46 6.46
N THR A 189 0.69 5.10 5.29
CA THR A 189 1.71 4.05 5.20
C THR A 189 2.92 4.57 4.44
N LEU A 190 4.11 4.34 4.97
CA LEU A 190 5.38 4.48 4.26
C LEU A 190 6.09 3.12 4.28
N LYS A 191 6.30 2.52 3.10
CA LYS A 191 7.13 1.32 2.94
C LYS A 191 8.44 1.66 2.24
N VAL A 192 9.56 1.14 2.71
CA VAL A 192 10.88 1.30 2.07
C VAL A 192 11.49 -0.08 1.84
N THR A 193 11.78 -0.42 0.58
CA THR A 193 12.45 -1.69 0.25
C THR A 193 13.91 -1.62 0.71
N ARG A 194 14.36 -2.62 1.48
CA ARG A 194 15.75 -2.75 1.95
C ARG A 194 16.53 -3.76 1.13
N ALA A 195 15.96 -4.93 0.92
CA ALA A 195 16.55 -6.00 0.13
C ALA A 195 15.45 -6.80 -0.57
N GLN A 196 15.84 -7.49 -1.64
CA GLN A 196 14.93 -8.35 -2.39
C GLN A 196 15.71 -9.50 -3.05
N GLU A 197 15.22 -10.73 -2.88
CA GLU A 197 15.77 -11.93 -3.47
C GLU A 197 14.65 -12.84 -4.00
N GLY A 198 14.42 -12.78 -5.30
CA GLY A 198 13.30 -13.48 -5.93
C GLY A 198 11.97 -12.95 -5.38
N ALA A 199 11.17 -13.83 -4.77
CA ALA A 199 9.89 -13.49 -4.15
C ALA A 199 10.05 -12.90 -2.74
N LEU A 200 11.18 -13.12 -2.08
CA LEU A 200 11.41 -12.64 -0.71
C LEU A 200 11.84 -11.18 -0.73
N THR A 201 11.15 -10.36 0.04
CA THR A 201 11.41 -8.93 0.18
C THR A 201 11.57 -8.59 1.64
N GLU A 202 12.58 -7.78 1.93
CA GLU A 202 12.80 -7.17 3.24
C GLU A 202 12.44 -5.69 3.15
N ARG A 203 11.54 -5.22 4.02
CA ARG A 203 11.03 -3.84 3.99
C ARG A 203 10.99 -3.23 5.37
N GLU A 204 11.25 -1.93 5.45
CA GLU A 204 10.78 -1.14 6.58
C GLU A 204 9.36 -0.66 6.30
N GLU A 205 8.47 -0.80 7.28
CA GLU A 205 7.12 -0.25 7.21
C GLU A 205 6.83 0.63 8.41
N TYR A 206 6.30 1.81 8.10
CA TYR A 206 5.57 2.65 9.03
C TYR A 206 4.10 2.62 8.64
N GLU A 207 3.22 2.19 9.54
CA GLU A 207 1.78 2.29 9.35
C GLU A 207 1.10 2.82 10.62
N ALA A 208 0.28 3.85 10.45
CA ALA A 208 -0.42 4.50 11.56
C ALA A 208 -1.79 5.02 11.12
N PRO A 209 -2.74 5.22 12.05
CA PRO A 209 -3.92 6.04 11.79
C PRO A 209 -3.52 7.39 11.18
N LEU A 210 -4.27 7.86 10.19
CA LEU A 210 -3.98 9.15 9.57
C LEU A 210 -4.49 10.29 10.46
N ASP A 211 -3.57 10.86 11.24
CA ASP A 211 -3.73 12.09 11.98
C ASP A 211 -2.55 13.06 11.74
N LEU A 212 -2.58 14.23 12.40
CA LEU A 212 -1.53 15.25 12.24
C LEU A 212 -0.18 14.78 12.74
N GLU A 213 -0.13 13.97 13.79
CA GLU A 213 1.10 13.51 14.41
C GLU A 213 1.80 12.47 13.52
N SER A 214 1.04 11.48 13.08
CA SER A 214 1.51 10.43 12.17
C SER A 214 1.95 11.00 10.83
N LEU A 215 1.24 12.01 10.29
CA LEU A 215 1.68 12.70 9.07
C LEU A 215 2.98 13.49 9.28
N ARG A 216 3.18 14.13 10.44
CA ARG A 216 4.44 14.81 10.76
C ARG A 216 5.59 13.81 10.83
N GLU A 217 5.39 12.68 11.49
CA GLU A 217 6.42 11.65 11.61
C GLU A 217 6.83 11.10 10.23
N VAL A 218 5.86 10.75 9.38
CA VAL A 218 6.13 10.34 8.00
C VAL A 218 6.83 11.46 7.22
N GLY A 219 6.38 12.70 7.40
CA GLY A 219 6.98 13.89 6.80
C GLY A 219 8.47 14.02 7.15
N GLU A 220 8.86 13.82 8.41
CA GLU A 220 10.27 13.84 8.81
C GLU A 220 11.09 12.73 8.14
N ARG A 221 10.53 11.53 8.02
CA ARG A 221 11.21 10.38 7.40
C ARG A 221 11.48 10.60 5.91
N ILE A 222 10.56 11.25 5.19
CA ILE A 222 10.69 11.49 3.73
C ILE A 222 11.28 12.86 3.39
N ARG A 223 11.49 13.74 4.37
CA ARG A 223 12.05 15.09 4.19
C ARG A 223 13.32 15.13 3.34
N PRO A 224 14.28 14.19 3.47
CA PRO A 224 15.47 14.17 2.61
C PRO A 224 15.16 13.98 1.11
N LEU A 225 14.00 13.41 0.77
CA LEU A 225 13.58 13.12 -0.61
C LEU A 225 12.69 14.22 -1.19
N ILE A 226 11.83 14.83 -0.37
CA ILE A 226 10.82 15.80 -0.82
C ILE A 226 11.20 17.26 -0.58
N GLY A 227 12.31 17.52 0.13
CA GLY A 227 12.76 18.87 0.48
C GLY A 227 12.02 19.49 1.68
N THR A 228 12.01 20.82 1.75
CA THR A 228 11.49 21.58 2.91
C THR A 228 10.01 21.95 2.82
N GLY A 229 9.31 21.54 1.75
CA GLY A 229 7.89 21.83 1.55
C GLY A 229 7.00 21.26 2.66
N SER A 230 5.98 22.00 3.07
CA SER A 230 4.95 21.49 3.98
C SER A 230 4.01 20.53 3.27
N VAL A 231 3.59 19.45 3.93
CA VAL A 231 2.52 18.56 3.46
C VAL A 231 1.20 18.93 4.15
N PRO A 232 0.26 19.61 3.48
CA PRO A 232 -1.00 20.02 4.09
C PRO A 232 -1.89 18.81 4.40
N PHE A 233 -2.18 18.58 5.67
CA PHE A 233 -2.95 17.42 6.14
C PHE A 233 -4.28 17.23 5.41
N ALA A 234 -5.10 18.28 5.31
CA ALA A 234 -6.43 18.20 4.69
C ALA A 234 -6.37 17.85 3.19
N ALA A 235 -5.29 18.19 2.49
CA ALA A 235 -5.10 17.83 1.10
C ALA A 235 -4.62 16.37 0.98
N PHE A 236 -3.59 16.00 1.77
CA PHE A 236 -3.05 14.64 1.81
C PHE A 236 -4.12 13.61 2.18
N ALA A 237 -4.84 13.84 3.28
CA ALA A 237 -5.92 12.96 3.75
C ALA A 237 -7.07 12.80 2.76
N ALA A 238 -7.28 13.80 1.90
CA ALA A 238 -8.28 13.75 0.84
C ALA A 238 -7.77 13.18 -0.49
N GLY A 239 -6.52 12.67 -0.54
CA GLY A 239 -5.97 12.14 -1.80
C GLY A 239 -5.65 13.22 -2.84
N ARG A 240 -5.42 14.47 -2.42
CA ARG A 240 -5.20 15.62 -3.32
C ARG A 240 -3.74 16.09 -3.28
N PRO A 241 -3.27 16.85 -4.29
CA PRO A 241 -1.95 17.47 -4.26
C PRO A 241 -1.69 18.19 -2.93
N ALA A 242 -0.58 17.84 -2.27
CA ALA A 242 -0.30 18.19 -0.89
C ALA A 242 1.16 18.66 -0.72
N GLY A 243 1.41 19.91 -1.13
CA GLY A 243 2.76 20.49 -1.12
C GLY A 243 3.62 19.86 -2.21
N PRO A 244 4.78 19.25 -1.90
CA PRO A 244 5.63 18.58 -2.89
C PRO A 244 5.09 17.22 -3.34
N LEU A 245 3.99 16.73 -2.75
CA LEU A 245 3.44 15.41 -3.02
C LEU A 245 2.21 15.50 -3.93
N GLU A 246 2.25 14.76 -5.03
CA GLU A 246 1.17 14.56 -5.97
C GLU A 246 0.57 13.16 -5.81
N PRO A 247 -0.77 12.98 -5.88
CA PRO A 247 -1.37 11.66 -5.97
C PRO A 247 -1.05 11.06 -7.36
N VAL A 248 -0.31 9.96 -7.39
CA VAL A 248 0.21 9.37 -8.64
C VAL A 248 -0.53 8.12 -9.09
N LEU A 249 -1.18 7.41 -8.17
CA LEU A 249 -1.78 6.11 -8.47
C LEU A 249 -2.83 5.73 -7.44
N ASP A 250 -4.01 5.32 -7.92
CA ASP A 250 -5.00 4.63 -7.10
C ASP A 250 -4.90 3.12 -7.32
N VAL A 251 -4.99 2.34 -6.24
CA VAL A 251 -4.97 0.87 -6.26
C VAL A 251 -6.10 0.35 -5.37
N HIS A 252 -6.96 -0.50 -5.94
CA HIS A 252 -8.04 -1.15 -5.19
C HIS A 252 -7.70 -2.62 -5.00
N THR A 253 -7.81 -3.13 -3.77
CA THR A 253 -7.50 -4.53 -3.45
C THR A 253 -8.66 -5.16 -2.71
N GLU A 254 -9.19 -6.24 -3.26
CA GLU A 254 -10.00 -7.19 -2.51
C GLU A 254 -9.04 -8.22 -1.90
N ARG A 255 -8.89 -8.16 -0.58
CA ARG A 255 -7.94 -8.99 0.17
C ARG A 255 -8.69 -10.07 0.94
N VAL A 256 -8.30 -11.33 0.72
CA VAL A 256 -8.55 -12.42 1.67
C VAL A 256 -7.28 -12.59 2.49
N TRP A 257 -7.37 -12.62 3.82
CA TRP A 257 -6.20 -12.86 4.66
C TRP A 257 -6.47 -13.86 5.77
N ARG A 258 -5.42 -14.60 6.14
CA ARG A 258 -5.47 -15.70 7.10
C ARG A 258 -4.15 -15.78 7.89
N PRO A 259 -4.20 -15.92 9.22
CA PRO A 259 -3.02 -16.34 9.98
C PRO A 259 -2.53 -17.71 9.51
N ILE A 260 -1.22 -17.90 9.44
CA ILE A 260 -0.53 -19.18 9.33
C ILE A 260 0.14 -19.43 10.68
N GLU A 261 -0.32 -20.43 11.42
CA GLU A 261 0.18 -20.69 12.77
C GLU A 261 1.69 -20.97 12.76
N GLY A 262 2.43 -20.27 13.61
CA GLY A 262 3.89 -20.39 13.70
C GLY A 262 4.68 -19.79 12.54
N VAL A 263 4.03 -19.06 11.62
CA VAL A 263 4.71 -18.40 10.49
C VAL A 263 4.36 -16.92 10.38
N GLY A 264 3.09 -16.57 10.25
CA GLY A 264 2.70 -15.20 9.93
C GLY A 264 1.31 -15.08 9.30
N VAL A 265 1.18 -14.34 8.21
CA VAL A 265 -0.10 -14.08 7.54
C VAL A 265 -0.01 -14.37 6.05
N LEU A 266 -0.95 -15.18 5.55
CA LEU A 266 -1.26 -15.31 4.13
C LEU A 266 -2.23 -14.21 3.71
N ALA A 267 -1.93 -13.49 2.64
CA ALA A 267 -2.84 -12.58 1.96
C ALA A 267 -2.99 -12.98 0.48
N LEU A 268 -4.24 -13.07 0.02
CA LEU A 268 -4.62 -13.31 -1.36
C LEU A 268 -5.29 -12.03 -1.88
N ASP A 269 -4.59 -11.33 -2.77
CA ASP A 269 -4.95 -10.01 -3.24
C ASP A 269 -5.44 -10.04 -4.67
N ARG A 270 -6.70 -9.68 -4.87
CA ARG A 270 -7.21 -9.31 -6.19
C ARG A 270 -7.07 -7.80 -6.34
N VAL A 271 -6.08 -7.39 -7.13
CA VAL A 271 -5.61 -6.02 -7.30
C VAL A 271 -6.14 -5.42 -8.59
N LEU A 272 -6.78 -4.27 -8.50
CA LEU A 272 -7.25 -3.48 -9.63
C LEU A 272 -6.50 -2.16 -9.66
N TYR A 273 -6.22 -1.69 -10.88
CA TYR A 273 -5.66 -0.37 -11.15
C TYR A 273 -6.71 0.45 -11.91
N PRO A 274 -7.60 1.18 -11.20
CA PRO A 274 -8.73 1.85 -11.81
C PRO A 274 -8.33 2.74 -12.97
N GLY A 275 -8.98 2.52 -14.11
CA GLY A 275 -8.73 3.30 -15.31
C GLY A 275 -7.34 3.12 -15.91
N LEU A 276 -6.53 2.14 -15.49
CA LEU A 276 -5.24 1.76 -16.09
C LEU A 276 -5.31 0.45 -16.86
N ASP A 277 -5.77 -0.61 -16.21
CA ASP A 277 -5.89 -1.97 -16.75
C ASP A 277 -7.28 -2.52 -16.37
N PRO A 278 -8.08 -3.02 -17.34
CA PRO A 278 -9.39 -3.58 -17.03
C PRO A 278 -9.30 -4.91 -16.27
N ASP A 279 -8.20 -5.66 -16.44
CA ASP A 279 -8.06 -6.98 -15.85
C ASP A 279 -7.37 -6.90 -14.48
N PRO A 280 -7.88 -7.62 -13.47
CA PRO A 280 -7.26 -7.65 -12.16
C PRO A 280 -5.97 -8.49 -12.17
N TYR A 281 -5.05 -8.09 -11.31
CA TYR A 281 -3.87 -8.88 -10.97
C TYR A 281 -4.16 -9.68 -9.69
N TYR A 282 -3.53 -10.84 -9.57
CA TYR A 282 -3.68 -11.72 -8.42
C TYR A 282 -2.32 -11.93 -7.78
N ASP A 283 -2.14 -11.35 -6.59
CA ASP A 283 -0.91 -11.45 -5.81
C ASP A 283 -1.15 -12.34 -4.59
N ILE A 284 -0.21 -13.22 -4.28
CA ILE A 284 -0.15 -13.96 -3.02
C ILE A 284 0.99 -13.36 -2.22
N GLU A 285 0.69 -12.89 -1.02
CA GLU A 285 1.66 -12.34 -0.07
C GLU A 285 1.70 -13.23 1.18
N VAL A 286 2.90 -13.56 1.66
CA VAL A 286 3.10 -14.22 2.95
C VAL A 286 4.04 -13.36 3.78
N GLU A 287 3.52 -12.72 4.80
CA GLU A 287 4.27 -11.84 5.69
C GLU A 287 4.58 -12.59 6.98
N ALA A 288 5.85 -12.59 7.41
CA ALA A 288 6.24 -13.20 8.68
C ALA A 288 5.65 -12.44 9.87
N ALA A 289 5.31 -13.15 10.95
CA ALA A 289 5.00 -12.48 12.21
C ALA A 289 6.24 -11.73 12.72
N PRO A 290 6.11 -10.55 13.36
CA PRO A 290 7.24 -9.73 13.80
C PRO A 290 8.25 -10.47 14.71
N ASP A 291 7.77 -11.44 15.49
CA ASP A 291 8.53 -12.28 16.40
C ASP A 291 9.02 -13.59 15.77
N LEU A 292 8.62 -13.90 14.54
CA LEU A 292 8.90 -15.14 13.81
C LEU A 292 9.48 -14.89 12.41
N ALA A 293 10.25 -13.80 12.24
CA ALA A 293 10.89 -13.40 11.00
C ALA A 293 12.04 -14.36 10.59
N ASP A 294 11.68 -15.58 10.19
CA ASP A 294 12.59 -16.61 9.68
C ASP A 294 12.39 -16.81 8.15
N PRO A 295 13.38 -16.40 7.33
CA PRO A 295 13.33 -16.61 5.89
C PRO A 295 13.10 -18.07 5.48
N SER A 296 13.60 -19.05 6.23
CA SER A 296 13.50 -20.47 5.88
C SER A 296 12.06 -20.99 5.98
N LEU A 297 11.28 -20.51 6.96
CA LEU A 297 9.87 -20.83 7.09
C LEU A 297 9.06 -20.23 5.94
N LEU A 298 9.34 -18.99 5.57
CA LEU A 298 8.71 -18.34 4.43
C LEU A 298 9.03 -19.07 3.11
N ARG A 299 10.27 -19.51 2.89
CA ARG A 299 10.66 -20.31 1.72
C ARG A 299 9.93 -21.65 1.67
N ARG A 300 9.76 -22.33 2.80
CA ARG A 300 8.97 -23.57 2.86
C ARG A 300 7.50 -23.35 2.48
N VAL A 301 6.91 -22.21 2.88
CA VAL A 301 5.56 -21.83 2.46
C VAL A 301 5.50 -21.49 0.97
N GLU A 302 6.49 -20.76 0.46
CA GLU A 302 6.65 -20.45 -0.97
C GLU A 302 6.69 -21.73 -1.82
N GLU A 303 7.52 -22.71 -1.45
CA GLU A 303 7.64 -23.99 -2.14
C GLU A 303 6.30 -24.74 -2.20
N ALA A 304 5.56 -24.77 -1.09
CA ALA A 304 4.24 -25.40 -1.06
C ALA A 304 3.22 -24.70 -1.96
N LEU A 305 3.24 -23.35 -2.02
CA LEU A 305 2.38 -22.58 -2.92
C LEU A 305 2.73 -22.83 -4.39
N VAL A 306 4.02 -22.85 -4.73
CA VAL A 306 4.50 -23.12 -6.09
C VAL A 306 4.11 -24.53 -6.54
N ALA A 307 4.26 -25.52 -5.65
CA ALA A 307 3.84 -26.89 -5.91
C ALA A 307 2.32 -26.99 -6.12
N ALA A 308 1.53 -26.35 -5.26
CA ALA A 308 0.06 -26.34 -5.37
C ALA A 308 -0.43 -25.69 -6.67
N ALA A 309 0.31 -24.74 -7.21
CA ALA A 309 -0.01 -24.06 -8.45
C ALA A 309 0.57 -24.72 -9.70
N ALA A 310 1.28 -25.85 -9.59
CA ALA A 310 1.89 -26.57 -10.70
C ALA A 310 2.72 -25.67 -11.65
N GLY A 311 3.48 -24.72 -11.09
CA GLY A 311 4.34 -23.80 -11.86
C GLY A 311 3.63 -22.56 -12.43
N HIS A 312 2.38 -22.31 -12.07
CA HIS A 312 1.62 -21.11 -12.49
C HIS A 312 1.76 -19.91 -11.53
N LEU A 313 2.76 -19.93 -10.65
CA LEU A 313 3.18 -18.76 -9.86
C LEU A 313 4.53 -18.26 -10.34
N GLN A 314 4.74 -16.96 -10.25
CA GLN A 314 6.03 -16.33 -10.47
C GLN A 314 6.40 -15.44 -9.28
N PRO A 315 7.68 -15.40 -8.87
CA PRO A 315 8.18 -14.35 -8.01
C PRO A 315 7.80 -12.97 -8.54
N GLU A 316 7.27 -12.12 -7.67
CA GLU A 316 6.87 -10.77 -8.04
C GLU A 316 7.48 -9.76 -7.08
N GLY A 317 8.70 -9.36 -7.43
CA GLY A 317 9.48 -8.38 -6.70
C GLY A 317 8.91 -6.97 -6.68
N ARG A 318 8.10 -6.63 -7.68
CA ARG A 318 7.56 -5.28 -7.79
C ARG A 318 6.44 -5.10 -6.78
N SER A 319 6.53 -4.01 -6.04
CA SER A 319 5.43 -3.46 -5.28
C SER A 319 4.24 -3.14 -6.19
N LYS A 320 3.06 -3.02 -5.58
CA LYS A 320 1.84 -2.61 -6.29
C LYS A 320 2.02 -1.22 -6.93
N LEU A 321 2.78 -0.32 -6.29
CA LEU A 321 3.15 0.99 -6.83
C LEU A 321 4.00 0.86 -8.10
N GLU A 322 5.11 0.14 -8.04
CA GLU A 322 6.02 -0.03 -9.20
C GLU A 322 5.30 -0.63 -10.40
N ARG A 323 4.42 -1.61 -10.17
CA ARG A 323 3.59 -2.18 -11.24
C ARG A 323 2.64 -1.14 -11.83
N GLY A 324 1.95 -0.36 -11.00
CA GLY A 324 1.03 0.68 -11.48
C GLY A 324 1.74 1.82 -12.24
N LEU A 325 2.91 2.25 -11.76
CA LEU A 325 3.75 3.23 -12.48
C LEU A 325 4.22 2.69 -13.84
N ALA A 326 4.59 1.41 -13.91
CA ALA A 326 4.93 0.76 -15.18
C ALA A 326 3.74 0.66 -16.15
N LEU A 327 2.51 0.52 -15.65
CA LEU A 327 1.29 0.56 -16.46
C LEU A 327 1.00 1.96 -17.01
N LEU A 328 1.24 3.01 -16.21
CA LEU A 328 1.11 4.41 -16.65
C LEU A 328 2.04 4.74 -17.82
N GLN A 329 3.27 4.22 -17.79
CA GLN A 329 4.27 4.44 -18.85
C GLN A 329 3.95 3.76 -20.19
N ARG A 330 3.00 2.82 -20.23
CA ARG A 330 2.60 2.10 -21.45
C ARG A 330 1.51 2.82 -22.25
N ARG A 331 1.01 3.95 -21.75
CA ARG A 331 -0.04 4.76 -22.38
C ARG A 331 0.57 5.82 -23.29
#